data_AF-A0A0F6SR73-F1
#
_entry.id   AF-A0A0F6SR73-F1
#
_cell.length_a   1.000
_cell.length_b   1.000
_cell.length_c   1.000
_cell.angle_alpha   90.00
_cell.angle_beta   90.00
_cell.angle_gamma   90.00
#
_symmetry.space_group_name_H-M   'P 1'
#
loop_
_entity.id
_entity.type
_entity.pdbx_description
1 polymer ?
#
loop_
_entity_poly.entity_id
_entity_poly.type
_entity_poly.pdbx_seq_one_letter_code
_entity_poly.pdbx_strand_id
1 'polypeptide(L)'
;MSIPFSVLQDYLDLISPEALPQIPQPPAPAPTAPQLPPAPDPHSIEWPIFPPDRISANGRRYYEPQTRLEFMRIYTTLPHGYRQPFLTANNIGHCTVRTWLAAISTFSRLPHAFDDAHRFGIERTTPVDDVTTLTADDKRDLVIGYLAQPHGQGQQFLTFYQLRKHTIMAWCAAMTDGDLDADISPRKIGLMTTRTVVEIVRLRHMIAQQLERATIMENEYLKEIAALKKELAHYKQKDHQNQMVIDILGKAIGTRPNPGEGLDEEDAT
;
A
#
# COMPACT_ATOMS: atom_id res chain seq x y z
N MET A 1 50.65 -75.73 48.03
CA MET A 1 50.81 -75.35 49.45
C MET A 1 49.65 -74.46 49.81
N SER A 2 48.77 -74.93 50.70
CA SER A 2 47.51 -74.29 51.07
C SER A 2 47.72 -73.45 52.32
N ILE A 3 47.35 -72.17 52.29
CA ILE A 3 47.37 -71.31 53.48
C ILE A 3 46.24 -71.79 54.42
N PRO A 4 46.51 -72.03 55.71
CA PRO A 4 45.49 -72.49 56.64
C PRO A 4 44.45 -71.39 56.92
N PHE A 5 43.18 -71.81 57.03
CA PHE A 5 41.99 -70.97 57.18
C PHE A 5 42.04 -69.98 58.36
N SER A 6 42.89 -70.23 59.36
CA SER A 6 43.10 -69.34 60.51
C SER A 6 43.73 -67.98 60.13
N VAL A 7 44.49 -67.90 59.04
CA VAL A 7 45.12 -66.64 58.57
C VAL A 7 44.12 -65.72 57.86
N LEU A 8 43.01 -66.25 57.35
CA LEU A 8 41.96 -65.46 56.69
C LEU A 8 40.97 -64.85 57.69
N GLN A 9 40.82 -65.44 58.88
CA GLN A 9 39.91 -64.95 59.91
C GLN A 9 40.46 -63.68 60.61
N ASP A 10 41.77 -63.63 60.85
CA ASP A 10 42.44 -62.46 61.44
C ASP A 10 42.37 -61.21 60.52
N TYR A 11 42.16 -61.38 59.21
CA TYR A 11 41.97 -60.27 58.26
C TYR A 11 40.55 -59.70 58.25
N LEU A 12 39.54 -60.49 58.65
CA LEU A 12 38.14 -60.07 58.65
C LEU A 12 37.73 -59.38 59.96
N ASP A 13 38.41 -59.68 61.07
CA ASP A 13 38.16 -59.02 62.37
C ASP A 13 38.88 -57.67 62.53
N LEU A 14 39.74 -57.27 61.57
CA LEU A 14 40.33 -55.92 61.49
C LEU A 14 39.47 -54.89 60.74
N ILE A 15 38.33 -55.30 60.15
CA ILE A 15 37.39 -54.39 59.49
C ILE A 15 36.25 -54.05 60.46
N SER A 16 36.59 -53.26 61.49
CA SER A 16 35.63 -52.31 62.07
C SER A 16 35.81 -51.02 61.30
N PRO A 17 34.77 -50.47 60.63
CA PRO A 17 34.02 -49.43 61.34
C PRO A 17 32.58 -49.19 60.85
N GLU A 18 31.71 -49.04 61.83
CA GLU A 18 30.88 -47.86 62.07
C GLU A 18 31.41 -46.56 61.42
N ALA A 19 31.26 -46.42 60.09
CA ALA A 19 31.54 -45.19 59.34
C ALA A 19 30.91 -45.21 57.93
N LEU A 20 29.69 -45.75 57.78
CA LEU A 20 28.92 -45.54 56.55
C LEU A 20 28.31 -44.12 56.57
N PRO A 21 28.59 -43.25 55.59
CA PRO A 21 27.94 -41.95 55.52
C PRO A 21 26.43 -42.13 55.34
N GLN A 22 25.63 -41.49 56.19
CA GLN A 22 24.17 -41.50 56.05
C GLN A 22 23.78 -40.98 54.66
N ILE A 23 23.02 -41.78 53.91
CA ILE A 23 22.38 -41.34 52.67
C ILE A 23 21.44 -40.19 53.03
N PRO A 24 21.53 -39.01 52.39
CA PRO A 24 20.57 -37.92 52.63
C PRO A 24 19.16 -38.43 52.31
N GLN A 25 18.22 -38.30 53.25
CA GLN A 25 16.81 -38.60 52.97
C GLN A 25 16.33 -37.75 51.78
N PRO A 26 15.53 -38.30 50.86
CA PRO A 26 14.94 -37.51 49.79
C PRO A 26 14.03 -36.43 50.39
N PRO A 27 14.00 -35.20 49.81
CA PRO A 27 13.14 -34.15 50.30
C PRO A 27 11.67 -34.58 50.23
N ALA A 28 10.88 -34.16 51.23
CA ALA A 28 9.46 -34.47 51.32
C ALA A 28 8.71 -34.08 50.03
N PRO A 29 7.67 -34.84 49.62
CA PRO A 29 6.90 -34.53 48.42
C PRO A 29 6.31 -33.12 48.53
N ALA A 30 6.46 -32.34 47.45
CA ALA A 30 5.91 -30.99 47.37
C ALA A 30 4.38 -31.01 47.64
N PRO A 31 3.83 -29.99 48.32
CA PRO A 31 2.39 -29.92 48.55
C PRO A 31 1.65 -29.93 47.21
N THR A 32 0.64 -30.80 47.10
CA THR A 32 -0.23 -30.94 45.94
C THR A 32 -0.75 -29.57 45.51
N ALA A 33 -0.45 -29.17 44.27
CA ALA A 33 -0.91 -27.91 43.70
C ALA A 33 -2.45 -27.81 43.83
N PRO A 34 -3.01 -26.64 44.18
CA PRO A 34 -4.45 -26.44 44.23
C PRO A 34 -5.08 -26.85 42.89
N GLN A 35 -6.07 -27.75 42.92
CA GLN A 35 -6.86 -28.07 41.73
C GLN A 35 -7.52 -26.79 41.21
N LEU A 36 -7.14 -26.36 40.00
CA LEU A 36 -7.85 -25.32 39.29
C LEU A 36 -9.33 -25.75 39.10
N PRO A 37 -10.30 -24.82 39.22
CA PRO A 37 -11.69 -25.12 38.94
C PRO A 37 -11.83 -25.69 37.51
N PRO A 38 -12.77 -26.62 37.28
CA PRO A 38 -12.99 -27.18 35.95
C PRO A 38 -13.29 -26.06 34.96
N ALA A 39 -12.64 -26.11 33.79
CA ALA A 39 -12.84 -25.11 32.75
C ALA A 39 -14.33 -25.06 32.35
N PRO A 40 -14.90 -23.85 32.15
CA PRO A 40 -16.31 -23.71 31.80
C PRO A 40 -16.61 -24.44 30.49
N ASP A 41 -17.80 -25.06 30.40
CA ASP A 41 -18.22 -25.81 29.22
C ASP A 41 -18.15 -24.91 27.97
N PRO A 42 -17.38 -25.29 26.92
CA PRO A 42 -17.25 -24.52 25.68
C PRO A 42 -18.57 -24.18 24.98
N HIS A 43 -19.63 -24.94 25.23
CA HIS A 43 -20.96 -24.71 24.66
C HIS A 43 -21.85 -23.77 25.49
N SER A 44 -21.45 -23.46 26.73
CA SER A 44 -22.18 -22.57 27.64
C SER A 44 -21.65 -21.12 27.64
N ILE A 45 -20.63 -20.82 26.82
CA ILE A 45 -20.02 -19.49 26.70
C ILE A 45 -20.78 -18.66 25.66
N GLU A 46 -21.23 -17.47 26.05
CA GLU A 46 -21.71 -16.46 25.11
C GLU A 46 -20.53 -15.88 24.32
N TRP A 47 -20.48 -16.21 23.02
CA TRP A 47 -19.43 -15.75 22.13
C TRP A 47 -19.74 -14.35 21.58
N PRO A 48 -18.74 -13.45 21.47
CA PRO A 48 -18.93 -12.20 20.73
C PRO A 48 -19.23 -12.53 19.26
N ILE A 49 -20.29 -11.89 18.75
CA ILE A 49 -20.76 -12.04 17.38
C ILE A 49 -20.21 -10.90 16.54
N PHE A 50 -19.51 -11.26 15.46
CA PHE A 50 -18.97 -10.32 14.49
C PHE A 50 -19.90 -10.28 13.27
N PRO A 51 -20.75 -9.25 13.14
CA PRO A 51 -21.59 -9.10 11.97
C PRO A 51 -20.73 -8.78 10.74
N PRO A 52 -21.09 -9.31 9.55
CA PRO A 52 -20.44 -8.89 8.32
C PRO A 52 -20.93 -7.50 7.91
N ASP A 53 -20.01 -6.65 7.47
CA ASP A 53 -20.32 -5.29 6.99
C ASP A 53 -21.08 -5.33 5.66
N ARG A 54 -20.82 -6.34 4.84
CA ARG A 54 -21.52 -6.57 3.58
C ARG A 54 -21.74 -8.05 3.33
N ILE A 55 -22.85 -8.39 2.70
CA ILE A 55 -23.10 -9.74 2.17
C ILE A 55 -23.34 -9.59 0.67
N SER A 56 -22.54 -10.27 -0.16
CA SER A 56 -22.75 -10.26 -1.62
C SER A 56 -23.94 -11.14 -2.02
N ALA A 57 -24.39 -10.99 -3.26
CA ALA A 57 -25.48 -11.75 -3.86
C ALA A 57 -25.28 -13.29 -3.82
N ASN A 58 -24.04 -13.77 -3.77
CA ASN A 58 -23.73 -15.21 -3.64
C ASN A 58 -23.63 -15.69 -2.17
N GLY A 59 -24.02 -14.86 -1.21
CA GLY A 59 -23.98 -15.17 0.22
C GLY A 59 -22.62 -15.01 0.89
N ARG A 60 -21.57 -14.55 0.17
CA ARG A 60 -20.27 -14.27 0.80
C ARG A 60 -20.36 -13.07 1.73
N ARG A 61 -19.79 -13.26 2.91
CA ARG A 61 -19.70 -12.29 4.01
C ARG A 61 -18.38 -11.53 3.92
N TYR A 62 -18.45 -10.21 4.00
CA TYR A 62 -17.31 -9.30 3.98
C TYR A 62 -17.19 -8.63 5.33
N TYR A 63 -15.96 -8.53 5.79
CA TYR A 63 -15.60 -7.96 7.08
C TYR A 63 -14.54 -6.87 6.85
N GLU A 64 -14.65 -5.76 7.55
CA GLU A 64 -13.69 -4.68 7.58
C GLU A 64 -12.36 -5.20 8.17
N PRO A 65 -11.19 -4.66 7.74
CA PRO A 65 -9.91 -5.06 8.30
C PRO A 65 -9.84 -5.03 9.84
N GLN A 66 -10.46 -4.04 10.48
CA GLN A 66 -10.49 -3.91 11.95
C GLN A 66 -11.28 -5.06 12.58
N THR A 67 -12.49 -5.35 12.09
CA THR A 67 -13.33 -6.47 12.53
C THR A 67 -12.62 -7.82 12.39
N ARG A 68 -11.87 -8.02 11.30
CA ARG A 68 -11.06 -9.24 11.11
C ARG A 68 -9.93 -9.35 12.12
N LEU A 69 -9.25 -8.24 12.44
CA LEU A 69 -8.16 -8.22 13.42
C LEU A 69 -8.66 -8.56 14.82
N GLU A 70 -9.78 -7.98 15.24
CA GLU A 70 -10.41 -8.28 16.54
C GLU A 70 -10.84 -9.74 16.63
N PHE A 71 -11.54 -10.25 15.60
CA PHE A 71 -11.92 -11.65 15.51
C PHE A 71 -10.69 -12.56 15.68
N MET A 72 -9.61 -12.24 14.98
CA MET A 72 -8.39 -13.04 14.95
C MET A 72 -7.60 -12.98 16.26
N ARG A 73 -7.63 -11.83 16.95
CA ARG A 73 -7.06 -11.68 18.30
C ARG A 73 -7.76 -12.61 19.28
N ILE A 74 -9.09 -12.70 19.23
CA ILE A 74 -9.85 -13.63 20.08
C ILE A 74 -9.53 -15.06 19.66
N TYR A 75 -9.70 -15.42 18.38
CA TYR A 75 -9.50 -16.78 17.87
C TYR A 75 -8.14 -17.39 18.23
N THR A 76 -7.05 -16.61 18.16
CA THR A 76 -5.69 -17.10 18.42
C THR A 76 -5.40 -17.32 19.90
N THR A 77 -6.09 -16.60 20.79
CA THR A 77 -5.98 -16.75 22.25
C THR A 77 -6.86 -17.88 22.80
N LEU A 78 -7.83 -18.36 22.02
CA LEU A 78 -8.70 -19.46 22.44
C LEU A 78 -7.97 -20.81 22.51
N PRO A 79 -8.16 -21.59 23.60
CA PRO A 79 -7.71 -22.98 23.67
C PRO A 79 -8.38 -23.82 22.58
N HIS A 80 -7.74 -24.91 22.16
CA HIS A 80 -8.15 -25.69 20.99
C HIS A 80 -9.63 -26.13 21.01
N GLY A 81 -10.15 -26.53 22.17
CA GLY A 81 -11.54 -26.96 22.36
C GLY A 81 -12.59 -25.85 22.19
N TYR A 82 -12.20 -24.58 22.28
CA TYR A 82 -13.12 -23.43 22.21
C TYR A 82 -13.17 -22.78 20.82
N ARG A 83 -12.27 -23.14 19.91
CA ARG A 83 -12.18 -22.55 18.57
C ARG A 83 -13.37 -22.93 17.69
N GLN A 84 -13.77 -24.19 17.70
CA GLN A 84 -14.89 -24.67 16.88
C GLN A 84 -16.25 -24.08 17.31
N PRO A 85 -16.59 -24.04 18.62
CA PRO A 85 -17.78 -23.33 19.10
C PRO A 85 -17.79 -21.86 18.69
N PHE A 86 -16.67 -21.15 18.87
CA PHE A 86 -16.54 -19.73 18.51
C PHE A 86 -16.75 -19.48 17.00
N LEU A 87 -16.22 -20.36 16.14
CA LEU A 87 -16.43 -20.31 14.69
C LEU A 87 -17.89 -20.57 14.30
N THR A 88 -18.51 -21.53 14.97
CA THR A 88 -19.91 -21.91 14.72
C THR A 88 -20.85 -20.77 15.10
N ALA A 89 -20.62 -20.13 16.25
CA ALA A 89 -21.39 -18.96 16.68
C ALA A 89 -21.32 -17.79 15.68
N ASN A 90 -20.15 -17.59 15.06
CA ASN A 90 -19.93 -16.52 14.09
C ASN A 90 -20.28 -16.90 12.63
N ASN A 91 -20.65 -18.16 12.38
CA ASN A 91 -20.84 -18.72 11.04
C ASN A 91 -19.64 -18.45 10.10
N ILE A 92 -18.43 -18.67 10.62
CA ILE A 92 -17.17 -18.50 9.88
C ILE A 92 -16.48 -19.86 9.75
N GLY A 93 -16.16 -20.25 8.52
CA GLY A 93 -15.44 -21.50 8.24
C GLY A 93 -13.94 -21.41 8.53
N HIS A 94 -13.32 -22.56 8.86
CA HIS A 94 -11.86 -22.69 9.05
C HIS A 94 -11.04 -22.18 7.86
N CYS A 95 -11.53 -22.37 6.63
CA CYS A 95 -10.87 -21.89 5.43
C CYS A 95 -10.78 -20.36 5.39
N THR A 96 -11.81 -19.65 5.86
CA THR A 96 -11.85 -18.19 5.96
C THR A 96 -10.84 -17.71 6.99
N VAL A 97 -10.80 -18.34 8.17
CA VAL A 97 -9.82 -18.03 9.21
C VAL A 97 -8.39 -18.26 8.75
N ARG A 98 -8.13 -19.36 8.04
CA ARG A 98 -6.80 -19.64 7.48
C ARG A 98 -6.40 -18.57 6.46
N THR A 99 -7.36 -18.09 5.67
CA THR A 99 -7.16 -17.00 4.72
C THR A 99 -6.85 -15.69 5.44
N TRP A 100 -7.54 -15.40 6.54
CA TRP A 100 -7.30 -14.22 7.35
C TRP A 100 -5.99 -14.29 8.14
N LEU A 101 -5.60 -15.46 8.66
CA LEU A 101 -4.28 -15.69 9.29
C LEU A 101 -3.15 -15.50 8.29
N ALA A 102 -3.33 -16.00 7.06
CA ALA A 102 -2.40 -15.76 5.98
C ALA A 102 -2.34 -14.25 5.68
N ALA A 103 -3.49 -13.58 5.58
CA ALA A 103 -3.54 -12.13 5.36
C ALA A 103 -2.92 -11.34 6.53
N ILE A 104 -3.10 -11.72 7.79
CA ILE A 104 -2.58 -10.99 8.97
C ILE A 104 -1.08 -11.23 9.19
N SER A 105 -0.60 -12.46 8.96
CA SER A 105 0.84 -12.74 8.90
C SER A 105 1.49 -12.04 7.69
N THR A 106 0.70 -11.75 6.67
CA THR A 106 1.06 -10.86 5.57
C THR A 106 0.96 -9.39 6.01
N PHE A 107 -0.04 -8.95 6.80
CA PHE A 107 -0.24 -7.56 7.23
C PHE A 107 0.84 -7.06 8.19
N SER A 108 1.31 -7.94 9.07
CA SER A 108 2.50 -7.69 9.89
C SER A 108 3.80 -7.59 9.06
N ARG A 109 3.78 -8.02 7.79
CA ARG A 109 4.83 -7.85 6.78
C ARG A 109 4.47 -6.83 5.68
N LEU A 110 3.26 -6.25 5.72
CA LEU A 110 2.69 -5.38 4.68
C LEU A 110 3.09 -3.91 4.71
N PRO A 111 3.80 -3.32 5.72
CA PRO A 111 4.30 -1.97 5.52
C PRO A 111 5.07 -1.85 4.20
N HIS A 112 5.76 -2.91 3.77
CA HIS A 112 6.56 -2.89 2.54
C HIS A 112 5.84 -3.32 1.26
N ALA A 113 4.86 -4.23 1.32
CA ALA A 113 4.19 -4.71 0.10
C ALA A 113 3.03 -3.80 -0.39
N PHE A 114 2.43 -3.01 0.51
CA PHE A 114 1.52 -1.91 0.12
C PHE A 114 2.31 -0.71 -0.46
N ASP A 115 3.47 -0.39 0.12
CA ASP A 115 4.37 0.65 -0.39
C ASP A 115 4.90 0.31 -1.79
N ASP A 116 5.19 -0.96 -2.08
CA ASP A 116 5.66 -1.37 -3.40
C ASP A 116 4.57 -1.29 -4.49
N ALA A 117 3.28 -1.52 -4.18
CA ALA A 117 2.20 -1.40 -5.17
C ALA A 117 2.03 0.06 -5.67
N HIS A 118 2.09 1.03 -4.76
CA HIS A 118 2.11 2.46 -5.11
C HIS A 118 3.41 2.87 -5.80
N ARG A 119 4.55 2.27 -5.44
CA ARG A 119 5.85 2.47 -6.13
C ARG A 119 5.80 2.10 -7.62
N PHE A 120 4.93 1.17 -8.01
CA PHE A 120 4.71 0.76 -9.39
C PHE A 120 3.52 1.47 -10.08
N GLY A 121 2.92 2.46 -9.42
CA GLY A 121 1.85 3.29 -9.99
C GLY A 121 0.48 2.61 -10.04
N ILE A 122 0.21 1.65 -9.15
CA ILE A 122 -1.12 1.06 -9.04
C ILE A 122 -1.98 2.00 -8.20
N GLU A 123 -2.90 2.73 -8.83
CA GLU A 123 -3.81 3.66 -8.13
C GLU A 123 -4.90 2.92 -7.34
N ARG A 124 -5.21 1.68 -7.75
CA ARG A 124 -6.27 0.87 -7.14
C ARG A 124 -5.81 0.26 -5.82
N THR A 125 -6.42 0.71 -4.72
CA THR A 125 -6.19 0.18 -3.37
C THR A 125 -7.28 -0.78 -2.90
N THR A 126 -8.28 -1.05 -3.73
CA THR A 126 -9.46 -1.87 -3.39
C THR A 126 -9.49 -3.20 -4.16
N PRO A 127 -10.08 -4.26 -3.58
CA PRO A 127 -10.26 -5.53 -4.27
C PRO A 127 -11.13 -5.43 -5.53
N VAL A 128 -10.99 -6.39 -6.46
CA VAL A 128 -11.83 -6.47 -7.65
C VAL A 128 -13.15 -7.16 -7.32
N ASP A 129 -14.26 -6.43 -7.43
CA ASP A 129 -15.62 -6.98 -7.24
C ASP A 129 -16.11 -7.77 -8.48
N ASP A 130 -15.99 -7.17 -9.67
CA ASP A 130 -16.26 -7.82 -10.95
C ASP A 130 -15.11 -7.56 -11.92
N VAL A 131 -14.66 -8.65 -12.55
CA VAL A 131 -13.55 -8.67 -13.48
C VAL A 131 -13.96 -8.09 -14.84
N THR A 132 -15.25 -8.18 -15.18
CA THR A 132 -15.80 -7.71 -16.45
C THR A 132 -15.97 -6.19 -16.51
N THR A 133 -16.08 -5.54 -15.34
CA THR A 133 -16.21 -4.09 -15.23
C THR A 133 -14.87 -3.36 -15.17
N LEU A 134 -13.75 -4.09 -15.19
CA LEU A 134 -12.41 -3.51 -15.19
C LEU A 134 -12.09 -2.88 -16.55
N THR A 135 -11.59 -1.65 -16.53
CA THR A 135 -11.02 -1.02 -17.72
C THR A 135 -9.73 -1.73 -18.12
N ALA A 136 -9.29 -1.53 -19.37
CA ALA A 136 -8.03 -2.09 -19.82
C ALA A 136 -6.83 -1.53 -19.04
N ASP A 137 -6.86 -0.26 -18.65
CA ASP A 137 -5.83 0.36 -17.81
C ASP A 137 -5.77 -0.28 -16.42
N ASP A 138 -6.92 -0.52 -15.77
CA ASP A 138 -6.95 -1.25 -14.50
C ASP A 138 -6.32 -2.65 -14.63
N LYS A 139 -6.63 -3.36 -15.74
CA LYS A 139 -6.06 -4.67 -16.02
C LYS A 139 -4.53 -4.59 -16.19
N ARG A 140 -4.01 -3.57 -16.89
CA ARG A 140 -2.56 -3.33 -17.05
C ARG A 140 -1.89 -3.15 -15.69
N ASP A 141 -2.44 -2.29 -14.84
CA ASP A 141 -1.83 -1.97 -13.55
C ASP A 141 -1.83 -3.18 -12.61
N LEU A 142 -2.90 -3.98 -12.61
CA LEU A 142 -2.96 -5.24 -11.86
C LEU A 142 -1.92 -6.26 -12.36
N VAL A 143 -1.73 -6.39 -13.67
CA VAL A 143 -0.71 -7.29 -14.27
C VAL A 143 0.70 -6.83 -13.91
N ILE A 144 0.99 -5.54 -14.08
CA ILE A 144 2.28 -4.93 -13.71
C ILE A 144 2.55 -5.17 -12.23
N GLY A 145 1.57 -4.90 -11.37
CA GLY A 145 1.66 -5.11 -9.93
C GLY A 145 1.94 -6.55 -9.53
N TYR A 146 1.27 -7.50 -10.17
CA TYR A 146 1.48 -8.92 -9.91
C TYR A 146 2.87 -9.39 -10.34
N LEU A 147 3.35 -8.96 -11.51
CA LEU A 147 4.66 -9.37 -12.03
C LEU A 147 5.84 -8.66 -11.34
N ALA A 148 5.60 -7.50 -10.73
CA ALA A 148 6.57 -6.79 -9.91
C ALA A 148 6.76 -7.43 -8.52
N GLN A 149 5.87 -8.34 -8.10
CA GLN A 149 5.97 -8.98 -6.79
C GLN A 149 7.23 -9.85 -6.66
N PRO A 150 7.90 -9.83 -5.50
CA PRO A 150 8.98 -10.76 -5.20
C PRO A 150 8.50 -12.23 -5.30
N HIS A 151 9.45 -13.13 -5.59
CA HIS A 151 9.15 -14.55 -5.72
C HIS A 151 8.42 -15.09 -4.47
N GLY A 152 7.27 -15.75 -4.69
CA GLY A 152 6.42 -16.29 -3.62
C GLY A 152 5.33 -15.33 -3.10
N GLN A 153 5.39 -14.04 -3.42
CA GLN A 153 4.41 -13.05 -2.95
C GLN A 153 3.21 -12.86 -3.91
N GLY A 154 3.29 -13.37 -5.14
CA GLY A 154 2.20 -13.23 -6.14
C GLY A 154 0.86 -13.81 -5.68
N GLN A 155 0.87 -14.88 -4.86
CA GLN A 155 -0.38 -15.45 -4.33
C GLN A 155 -1.08 -14.51 -3.34
N GLN A 156 -0.33 -13.70 -2.60
CA GLN A 156 -0.88 -12.71 -1.67
C GLN A 156 -1.52 -11.55 -2.43
N PHE A 157 -0.84 -11.07 -3.48
CA PHE A 157 -1.39 -10.06 -4.40
C PHE A 157 -2.72 -10.52 -5.00
N LEU A 158 -2.78 -11.76 -5.50
CA LEU A 158 -4.00 -12.36 -6.04
C LEU A 158 -5.11 -12.47 -4.98
N THR A 159 -4.76 -12.83 -3.75
CA THR A 159 -5.72 -12.95 -2.65
C THR A 159 -6.31 -11.60 -2.28
N PHE A 160 -5.47 -10.55 -2.23
CA PHE A 160 -5.91 -9.19 -1.91
C PHE A 160 -6.88 -8.65 -2.96
N TYR A 161 -6.50 -8.71 -4.24
CA TYR A 161 -7.34 -8.24 -5.34
C TYR A 161 -8.48 -9.20 -5.71
N GLN A 162 -8.59 -10.35 -5.03
CA GLN A 162 -9.58 -11.40 -5.27
C GLN A 162 -9.53 -11.97 -6.70
N LEU A 163 -8.34 -11.97 -7.30
CA LEU A 163 -8.11 -12.45 -8.65
C LEU A 163 -7.67 -13.92 -8.65
N ARG A 164 -8.05 -14.64 -9.70
CA ARG A 164 -7.55 -16.00 -9.93
C ARG A 164 -6.27 -15.93 -10.76
N LYS A 165 -5.35 -16.86 -10.50
CA LYS A 165 -4.07 -16.93 -11.23
C LYS A 165 -4.27 -17.04 -12.74
N HIS A 166 -5.25 -17.81 -13.21
CA HIS A 166 -5.51 -17.92 -14.66
C HIS A 166 -5.97 -16.60 -15.27
N THR A 167 -6.75 -15.79 -14.54
CA THR A 167 -7.27 -14.50 -15.01
C THR A 167 -6.12 -13.53 -15.26
N ILE A 168 -5.22 -13.38 -14.28
CA ILE A 168 -4.09 -12.46 -14.42
C ILE A 168 -3.08 -12.95 -15.47
N MET A 169 -2.95 -14.26 -15.67
CA MET A 169 -2.09 -14.84 -16.70
C MET A 169 -2.68 -14.69 -18.10
N ALA A 170 -4.01 -14.74 -18.25
CA ALA A 170 -4.67 -14.42 -19.51
C ALA A 170 -4.45 -12.94 -19.88
N TRP A 171 -4.57 -12.03 -18.92
CA TRP A 171 -4.26 -10.62 -19.13
C TRP A 171 -2.79 -10.35 -19.41
N CYS A 172 -1.88 -11.07 -18.74
CA CYS A 172 -0.45 -11.00 -19.04
C CYS A 172 -0.18 -11.34 -20.51
N ALA A 173 -0.76 -12.44 -21.01
CA ALA A 173 -0.64 -12.84 -22.40
C ALA A 173 -1.23 -11.78 -23.36
N ALA A 174 -2.43 -11.28 -23.07
CA ALA A 174 -3.09 -10.23 -23.87
C ALA A 174 -2.33 -8.90 -23.86
N MET A 175 -1.66 -8.56 -22.76
CA MET A 175 -0.80 -7.38 -22.67
C MET A 175 0.45 -7.53 -23.56
N THR A 176 1.08 -8.70 -23.60
CA THR A 176 2.20 -8.96 -24.53
C THR A 176 1.79 -8.96 -25.99
N ASP A 177 0.59 -9.43 -26.30
CA ASP A 177 0.09 -9.50 -27.67
C ASP A 177 -0.50 -8.15 -28.15
N GLY A 178 -0.66 -7.17 -27.26
CA GLY A 178 -1.29 -5.88 -27.56
C GLY A 178 -2.83 -5.92 -27.64
N ASP A 179 -3.43 -7.06 -27.29
CA ASP A 179 -4.86 -7.36 -27.46
C ASP A 179 -5.70 -7.06 -26.19
N LEU A 180 -5.11 -6.42 -25.18
CA LEU A 180 -5.77 -6.17 -23.88
C LEU A 180 -7.02 -5.28 -23.99
N ASP A 181 -7.02 -4.32 -24.94
CA ASP A 181 -8.18 -3.46 -25.23
C ASP A 181 -9.25 -4.14 -26.07
N ALA A 182 -8.89 -5.21 -26.79
CA ALA A 182 -9.77 -5.84 -27.78
C ALA A 182 -10.66 -6.94 -27.18
N ASP A 183 -10.41 -7.36 -25.93
CA ASP A 183 -11.05 -8.52 -25.28
C ASP A 183 -10.99 -9.80 -26.14
N ILE A 184 -10.01 -9.88 -27.03
CA ILE A 184 -9.76 -11.03 -27.92
C ILE A 184 -8.90 -12.04 -27.16
N SER A 185 -9.13 -13.33 -27.43
CA SER A 185 -8.28 -14.39 -26.88
C SER A 185 -6.82 -14.21 -27.33
N PRO A 186 -5.86 -14.10 -26.39
CA PRO A 186 -4.46 -13.84 -26.72
C PRO A 186 -3.84 -14.99 -27.53
N ARG A 187 -3.05 -14.63 -28.54
CA ARG A 187 -2.32 -15.56 -29.41
C ARG A 187 -1.12 -16.21 -28.71
N LYS A 188 -0.71 -15.73 -27.53
CA LYS A 188 0.41 -16.20 -26.70
C LYS A 188 1.76 -16.09 -27.43
N ILE A 189 2.02 -14.97 -28.10
CA ILE A 189 3.21 -14.80 -28.94
C ILE A 189 4.43 -14.37 -28.10
N GLY A 190 4.21 -13.70 -26.97
CA GLY A 190 5.27 -13.22 -26.08
C GLY A 190 5.11 -13.62 -24.60
N LEU A 191 6.22 -13.54 -23.85
CA LEU A 191 6.22 -13.66 -22.38
C LEU A 191 6.67 -12.34 -21.76
N MET A 192 5.82 -11.73 -20.94
CA MET A 192 6.21 -10.55 -20.18
C MET A 192 7.12 -10.98 -19.01
N THR A 193 8.33 -10.45 -18.97
CA THR A 193 9.31 -10.77 -17.91
C THR A 193 9.35 -9.67 -16.87
N THR A 194 9.91 -9.96 -15.69
CA THR A 194 10.17 -8.96 -14.66
C THR A 194 11.02 -7.80 -15.19
N ARG A 195 11.96 -8.06 -16.12
CA ARG A 195 12.75 -7.01 -16.78
C ARG A 195 11.87 -6.06 -17.60
N THR A 196 10.87 -6.59 -18.30
CA THR A 196 9.89 -5.82 -19.07
C THR A 196 9.08 -4.90 -18.15
N VAL A 197 8.67 -5.42 -16.99
CA VAL A 197 7.91 -4.67 -15.97
C VAL A 197 8.74 -3.52 -15.39
N VAL A 198 9.99 -3.79 -15.01
CA VAL A 198 10.90 -2.76 -14.49
C VAL A 198 11.10 -1.63 -15.51
N GLU A 199 11.25 -1.98 -16.80
CA GLU A 199 11.40 -0.98 -17.85
C GLU A 199 10.13 -0.14 -18.07
N ILE A 200 8.95 -0.76 -18.04
CA ILE A 200 7.66 -0.03 -18.12
C ILE A 200 7.55 0.97 -16.97
N VAL A 201 7.89 0.56 -15.74
CA VAL A 201 7.86 1.44 -14.56
C VAL A 201 8.86 2.59 -14.72
N ARG A 202 10.08 2.30 -15.18
CA ARG A 202 11.11 3.32 -15.46
C ARG A 202 10.62 4.35 -16.47
N LEU A 203 10.02 3.89 -17.57
CA LEU A 203 9.50 4.76 -18.62
C LEU A 203 8.31 5.60 -18.12
N ARG A 204 7.38 5.01 -17.36
CA ARG A 204 6.28 5.75 -16.72
C ARG A 204 6.80 6.87 -15.82
N HIS A 205 7.82 6.60 -15.00
CA HIS A 205 8.44 7.61 -14.15
C HIS A 205 9.11 8.73 -14.96
N MET A 206 9.82 8.38 -16.04
CA MET A 206 10.42 9.38 -16.94
C MET A 206 9.38 10.27 -17.62
N ILE A 207 8.26 9.70 -18.06
CA ILE A 207 7.15 10.45 -18.66
C ILE A 207 6.54 11.41 -17.63
N ALA A 208 6.30 10.95 -16.40
CA ALA A 208 5.77 11.78 -15.33
C ALA A 208 6.70 12.98 -15.02
N GLN A 209 8.02 12.74 -14.94
CA GLN A 209 9.00 13.81 -14.77
C GLN A 209 9.03 14.81 -15.95
N GLN A 210 8.90 14.31 -17.18
CA GLN A 210 8.85 15.19 -18.36
C GLN A 210 7.60 16.05 -18.37
N LEU A 211 6.44 15.48 -18.01
CA LEU A 211 5.18 16.22 -17.89
C LEU A 211 5.28 17.29 -16.82
N GLU A 212 5.81 16.96 -15.64
CA GLU A 212 6.02 17.94 -14.56
C GLU A 212 6.90 19.11 -15.04
N ARG A 213 8.04 18.82 -15.68
CA ARG A 213 8.92 19.87 -16.25
C ARG A 213 8.22 20.72 -17.30
N ALA A 214 7.41 20.11 -18.17
CA ALA A 214 6.65 20.83 -19.18
C ALA A 214 5.64 21.79 -18.53
N THR A 215 4.92 21.34 -17.50
CA THR A 215 3.97 22.20 -16.76
C THR A 215 4.66 23.34 -16.02
N ILE A 216 5.86 23.12 -15.46
CA ILE A 216 6.64 24.17 -14.81
C ILE A 216 7.06 25.23 -15.84
N MET A 217 7.65 24.80 -16.96
CA MET A 217 8.03 25.72 -18.05
C MET A 217 6.82 26.49 -18.59
N GLU A 218 5.69 25.83 -18.82
CA GLU A 218 4.47 26.49 -19.31
C GLU A 218 4.01 27.58 -18.33
N ASN A 219 4.01 27.29 -17.03
CA ASN A 219 3.67 28.27 -16.00
C ASN A 219 4.67 29.44 -15.94
N GLU A 220 5.95 29.18 -16.16
CA GLU A 220 6.98 30.23 -16.24
C GLU A 220 6.75 31.13 -17.46
N TYR A 221 6.53 30.55 -18.65
CA TYR A 221 6.20 31.30 -19.86
C TYR A 221 4.92 32.13 -19.70
N LEU A 222 3.89 31.59 -19.05
CA LEU A 222 2.65 32.33 -18.78
C LEU A 222 2.89 33.54 -17.86
N LYS A 223 3.78 33.42 -16.86
CA LYS A 223 4.17 34.55 -16.00
C LYS A 223 4.95 35.60 -16.77
N GLU A 224 5.89 35.19 -17.63
CA GLU A 224 6.65 36.11 -18.48
C GLU A 224 5.74 36.86 -19.46
N ILE A 225 4.82 36.15 -20.13
CA ILE A 225 3.83 36.77 -21.02
C ILE A 225 2.97 37.77 -20.25
N ALA A 226 2.56 37.46 -19.02
CA ALA A 226 1.78 38.38 -18.19
C ALA A 226 2.59 39.64 -17.80
N ALA A 227 3.87 39.49 -17.47
CA ALA A 227 4.77 40.60 -17.18
C ALA A 227 4.96 41.51 -18.41
N LEU A 228 5.27 40.93 -19.57
CA LEU A 228 5.42 41.66 -20.83
C LEU A 228 4.13 42.38 -21.25
N LYS A 229 2.96 41.74 -21.06
CA LYS A 229 1.66 42.39 -21.31
C LYS A 229 1.45 43.61 -20.40
N LYS A 230 1.87 43.53 -19.13
CA LYS A 230 1.77 44.65 -18.18
C LYS A 230 2.70 45.80 -18.57
N GLU A 231 3.93 45.50 -18.97
CA GLU A 231 4.88 46.51 -19.46
C GLU A 231 4.36 47.19 -20.74
N LEU A 232 3.85 46.41 -21.69
CA LEU A 232 3.28 46.93 -22.93
C LEU A 232 2.07 47.85 -22.65
N ALA A 233 1.22 47.50 -21.68
CA ALA A 233 0.12 48.37 -21.24
C ALA A 233 0.64 49.70 -20.67
N HIS A 234 1.71 49.66 -19.87
CA HIS A 234 2.36 50.86 -19.33
C HIS A 234 2.94 51.75 -20.43
N TYR A 235 3.64 51.16 -21.42
CA TYR A 235 4.17 51.92 -22.56
C TYR A 235 3.06 52.55 -23.40
N LYS A 236 1.98 51.82 -23.68
CA LYS A 236 0.81 52.37 -24.39
C LYS A 236 0.17 53.54 -23.65
N GLN A 237 0.08 53.48 -22.33
CA GLN A 237 -0.45 54.58 -21.53
C GLN A 237 0.45 55.81 -21.61
N LYS A 238 1.78 55.63 -21.51
CA LYS A 238 2.75 56.73 -21.63
C LYS A 238 2.72 57.36 -23.03
N ASP A 239 2.61 56.54 -24.06
CA ASP A 239 2.52 57.01 -25.44
C ASP A 239 1.24 57.84 -25.67
N HIS A 240 0.10 57.38 -25.13
CA HIS A 240 -1.14 58.15 -25.15
C HIS A 240 -1.00 59.51 -24.44
N GLN A 241 -0.34 59.54 -23.27
CA GLN A 241 -0.06 60.79 -22.56
C GLN A 241 0.84 61.73 -23.38
N ASN A 242 1.90 61.19 -24.00
CA ASN A 242 2.78 61.97 -24.86
C ASN A 242 2.03 62.55 -26.06
N GLN A 243 1.15 61.76 -26.69
CA GLN A 243 0.32 62.23 -27.80
C GLN A 243 -0.62 63.37 -27.38
N MET A 244 -1.25 63.25 -26.21
CA MET A 244 -2.06 64.34 -25.66
C MET A 244 -1.25 65.63 -25.44
N VAL A 245 -0.02 65.52 -24.92
CA VAL A 245 0.87 66.67 -24.74
C VAL A 245 1.23 67.29 -26.08
N ILE A 246 1.56 66.47 -27.10
CA ILE A 246 1.84 66.92 -28.46
C ILE A 246 0.63 67.67 -29.03
N ASP A 247 -0.58 67.13 -28.88
CA ASP A 247 -1.81 67.77 -29.37
C ASP A 247 -2.09 69.10 -28.68
N ILE A 248 -1.87 69.19 -27.36
CA ILE A 248 -2.01 70.44 -26.58
C ILE A 248 -0.99 71.47 -27.05
N LEU A 249 0.28 71.08 -27.22
CA LEU A 249 1.33 71.97 -27.72
C LEU A 249 1.06 72.41 -29.16
N GLY A 250 0.60 71.50 -30.02
CA GLY A 250 0.23 71.80 -31.41
C GLY A 250 -0.93 72.80 -31.49
N LYS A 251 -1.96 72.62 -30.66
CA LYS A 251 -3.04 73.61 -30.50
C LYS A 251 -2.51 74.96 -30.03
N ALA A 252 -1.66 74.98 -29.00
CA ALA A 252 -1.09 76.22 -28.47
C ALA A 252 -0.25 76.98 -29.51
N ILE A 253 0.50 76.26 -30.36
CA ILE A 253 1.25 76.85 -31.49
C ILE A 253 0.29 77.35 -32.57
N GLY A 254 -0.73 76.58 -32.95
CA GLY A 254 -1.71 76.97 -33.97
C GLY A 254 -2.61 78.14 -33.56
N THR A 255 -2.81 78.37 -32.25
CA THR A 255 -3.52 79.53 -31.72
C THR A 255 -2.65 80.77 -31.52
N ARG A 256 -1.32 80.69 -31.78
CA ARG A 256 -0.49 81.90 -31.83
C ARG A 256 -0.84 82.65 -33.10
N PRO A 257 -1.23 83.94 -33.03
CA PRO A 257 -1.46 84.73 -34.23
C PRO A 257 -0.16 84.78 -35.03
N ASN A 258 -0.26 84.52 -36.33
CA ASN A 258 0.85 84.66 -37.25
C ASN A 258 1.35 86.12 -37.15
N PRO A 259 2.62 86.40 -36.80
CA PRO A 259 3.09 87.76 -36.58
C PRO A 259 3.21 88.61 -37.87
N GLY A 260 2.43 88.29 -38.91
CA GLY A 260 2.45 88.95 -40.21
C GLY A 260 1.10 89.11 -40.91
N GLU A 261 -0.03 88.75 -40.30
CA GLU A 261 -1.37 89.07 -40.85
C GLU A 261 -1.97 90.20 -40.03
N GLY A 262 -1.85 91.42 -40.55
CA GLY A 262 -2.46 92.60 -39.94
C GLY A 262 -1.74 93.91 -40.21
N LEU A 263 -1.33 94.16 -41.46
CA LEU A 263 -1.19 95.52 -42.00
C LEU A 263 -1.43 95.42 -43.52
N ASP A 264 -2.69 95.21 -43.90
CA ASP A 264 -3.13 95.60 -45.23
C ASP A 264 -3.16 97.13 -45.27
N GLU A 265 -2.50 97.67 -46.29
CA GLU A 265 -2.56 99.07 -46.72
C GLU A 265 -4.00 99.46 -47.15
N GLU A 266 -4.23 100.78 -47.26
CA GLU A 266 -5.48 101.49 -47.70
C GLU A 266 -6.47 101.78 -46.56
N ASP A 267 -6.87 103.01 -46.23
CA ASP A 267 -7.26 104.19 -47.03
C ASP A 267 -6.85 105.50 -46.31
N ALA A 268 -6.19 106.48 -46.93
CA ALA A 268 -6.79 107.52 -47.78
C ALA A 268 -7.92 108.33 -47.12
N THR A 269 -7.60 109.35 -46.31
CA THR A 269 -8.07 110.75 -46.50
C THR A 269 -7.30 111.74 -45.63
#